data_AF-A0A9Q0DCD8-F1
#
_entry.id   AF-A0A9Q0DCD8-F1
#
_cell.length_a   1.000
_cell.length_b   1.000
_cell.length_c   1.000
_cell.angle_alpha   90.00
_cell.angle_beta   90.00
_cell.angle_gamma   90.00
#
_symmetry.space_group_name_H-M   'P 1'
#
loop_
_entity.id
_entity.type
_entity.pdbx_description
1 polymer ?
#
loop_
_entity_poly.entity_id
_entity_poly.type
_entity_poly.pdbx_seq_one_letter_code
_entity_poly.pdbx_strand_id
1 'polypeptide(L)'
;MAEYSSQLSDLSENITTEDLRQLKSACKEDIPEGESDHIACSRDWFTYLEERSKLAEDNLSYIEHIFEISRRPDLLTRVIEYRTTVLKISEDDEVDTKLTRIPSAKKNKEMSVSQ
;
A
#
# COMPACT_ATOMS: atom_id res chain seq x y z
N MET A 1 8.34 1.84 -13.14
CA MET A 1 7.50 1.76 -14.36
C MET A 1 6.75 0.43 -14.57
N ALA A 2 7.38 -0.69 -14.97
CA ALA A 2 6.60 -1.92 -15.31
C ALA A 2 5.82 -2.50 -14.12
N GLU A 3 6.46 -2.56 -12.94
CA GLU A 3 5.87 -3.04 -11.69
C GLU A 3 4.59 -2.26 -11.32
N TYR A 4 4.63 -0.92 -11.41
CA TYR A 4 3.49 -0.04 -11.14
C TYR A 4 2.32 -0.30 -12.08
N SER A 5 2.58 -0.37 -13.39
CA SER A 5 1.54 -0.65 -14.38
C SER A 5 0.91 -2.04 -14.18
N SER A 6 1.71 -3.03 -13.79
CA SER A 6 1.23 -4.38 -13.45
C SER A 6 0.34 -4.35 -12.21
N GLN A 7 0.75 -3.61 -11.17
CA GLN A 7 -0.07 -3.41 -9.98
C GLN A 7 -1.42 -2.76 -10.31
N LEU A 8 -1.43 -1.66 -11.08
CA LEU A 8 -2.69 -1.00 -11.43
C LEU A 8 -3.60 -1.92 -12.23
N SER A 9 -3.03 -2.73 -13.13
CA SER A 9 -3.80 -3.71 -13.88
C SER A 9 -4.42 -4.75 -12.94
N ASP A 10 -3.64 -5.33 -12.04
CA ASP A 10 -4.10 -6.34 -11.10
C ASP A 10 -5.15 -5.79 -10.11
N LEU A 11 -4.97 -4.57 -9.60
CA LEU A 11 -5.99 -3.85 -8.82
C LEU A 11 -7.26 -3.63 -9.64
N SER A 12 -7.12 -3.18 -10.90
CA SER A 12 -8.27 -2.91 -11.77
C SER A 12 -9.11 -4.15 -12.04
N GLU A 13 -8.48 -5.33 -12.11
CA GLU A 13 -9.15 -6.63 -12.26
C GLU A 13 -9.88 -7.08 -10.99
N ASN A 14 -9.44 -6.60 -9.81
CA ASN A 14 -10.05 -6.92 -8.52
C ASN A 14 -11.10 -5.88 -8.06
N ILE A 15 -11.23 -4.77 -8.81
CA ILE A 15 -12.25 -3.74 -8.58
C ILE A 15 -13.49 -4.08 -9.43
N THR A 16 -14.60 -4.39 -8.76
CA THR A 16 -15.88 -4.59 -9.45
C THR A 16 -16.55 -3.26 -9.78
N THR A 17 -17.61 -3.29 -10.59
CA THR A 17 -18.41 -2.10 -10.89
C THR A 17 -19.02 -1.45 -9.64
N GLU A 18 -19.38 -2.25 -8.63
CA GLU A 18 -19.88 -1.74 -7.34
C GLU A 18 -18.77 -1.06 -6.55
N ASP A 19 -17.58 -1.68 -6.50
CA ASP A 19 -16.41 -1.05 -5.88
C ASP A 19 -16.08 0.27 -6.57
N LEU A 20 -16.07 0.31 -7.91
CA LEU A 20 -15.83 1.52 -8.69
C LEU A 20 -16.83 2.64 -8.34
N ARG A 21 -18.11 2.32 -8.14
CA ARG A 21 -19.10 3.30 -7.68
C ARG A 21 -18.77 3.84 -6.29
N GLN A 22 -18.34 2.98 -5.38
CA GLN A 22 -17.92 3.41 -4.03
C GLN A 22 -16.67 4.29 -4.08
N LEU A 23 -15.68 3.94 -4.90
CA LEU A 23 -14.47 4.74 -5.12
C LEU A 23 -14.83 6.12 -5.69
N LYS A 24 -15.70 6.17 -6.71
CA LYS A 24 -16.22 7.42 -7.29
C LYS A 24 -16.97 8.25 -6.25
N SER A 25 -17.75 7.61 -5.37
CA SER A 25 -18.46 8.29 -4.29
C SER A 25 -17.51 8.83 -3.22
N ALA A 26 -16.44 8.12 -2.89
CA ALA A 26 -15.41 8.58 -1.95
C ALA A 26 -14.62 9.77 -2.53
N CYS A 27 -14.42 9.79 -3.85
CA CYS A 27 -13.77 10.89 -4.54
C CYS A 27 -14.71 12.06 -4.92
N LYS A 28 -16.00 12.05 -4.58
CA LYS A 28 -16.96 13.10 -5.04
C LYS A 28 -16.58 14.53 -4.62
N GLU A 29 -15.83 14.68 -3.53
CA GLU A 29 -15.39 15.98 -3.03
C GLU A 29 -14.18 16.52 -3.82
N ASP A 30 -13.35 15.63 -4.36
CA ASP A 30 -12.14 15.94 -5.15
C ASP A 30 -12.37 15.88 -6.67
N ILE A 31 -13.28 15.01 -7.12
CA ILE A 31 -13.59 14.77 -8.53
C ILE A 31 -15.00 15.32 -8.81
N PRO A 32 -15.12 16.40 -9.59
CA PRO A 32 -16.42 16.97 -9.93
C PRO A 32 -17.26 15.99 -10.74
N GLU A 33 -18.58 16.05 -10.60
CA GLU A 33 -19.51 15.06 -11.17
C GLU A 33 -19.36 14.89 -12.70
N GLY A 34 -19.05 15.95 -13.43
CA GLY A 34 -18.83 15.89 -14.88
C GLY A 34 -17.63 15.03 -15.28
N GLU A 35 -16.57 15.02 -14.47
CA GLU A 35 -15.37 14.22 -14.71
C GLU A 35 -15.58 12.77 -14.31
N SER A 36 -16.38 12.55 -13.27
CA SER A 36 -16.77 11.20 -12.85
C SER A 36 -17.54 10.47 -13.95
N ASP A 37 -18.30 11.16 -14.81
CA ASP A 37 -19.02 10.54 -15.92
C ASP A 37 -18.08 9.92 -16.97
N HIS A 38 -16.93 10.55 -17.21
CA HIS A 38 -15.90 10.04 -18.12
C HIS A 38 -15.23 8.75 -17.62
N ILE A 39 -15.34 8.46 -16.31
CA ILE A 39 -14.74 7.28 -15.69
C ILE A 39 -15.68 6.08 -15.85
N ALA A 40 -15.55 5.38 -16.97
CA ALA A 40 -16.36 4.19 -17.29
C ALA A 40 -15.87 2.93 -16.56
N CYS A 41 -14.55 2.80 -16.35
CA CYS A 41 -13.91 1.61 -15.79
C CYS A 41 -12.85 1.96 -14.73
N SER A 42 -12.41 0.96 -13.97
CA SER A 42 -11.36 1.11 -12.95
C SER A 42 -10.05 1.63 -13.52
N ARG A 43 -9.71 1.24 -14.76
CA ARG A 43 -8.55 1.76 -15.49
C ARG A 43 -8.67 3.26 -15.76
N ASP A 44 -9.80 3.73 -16.30
CA ASP A 44 -10.05 5.15 -16.50
C ASP A 44 -9.96 5.93 -15.19
N TRP A 45 -10.39 5.33 -14.07
CA TRP A 45 -10.28 5.94 -12.75
C TRP A 45 -8.82 6.15 -12.35
N PHE A 46 -7.96 5.15 -12.55
CA PHE A 46 -6.53 5.29 -12.27
C PHE A 46 -5.88 6.34 -13.18
N THR A 47 -6.10 6.26 -14.49
CA THR A 47 -5.58 7.26 -15.45
C THR A 47 -6.01 8.68 -15.08
N TYR A 48 -7.27 8.85 -14.67
CA TYR A 48 -7.80 10.13 -14.23
C TYR A 48 -7.01 10.71 -13.04
N LEU A 49 -6.69 9.87 -12.06
CA LEU A 49 -5.90 10.28 -10.90
C LEU A 49 -4.45 10.63 -11.28
N GLU A 50 -3.87 9.93 -12.26
CA GLU A 50 -2.53 10.24 -12.78
C GLU A 50 -2.51 11.61 -13.47
N GLU A 51 -3.49 11.91 -14.33
CA GLU A 51 -3.59 13.21 -15.00
C GLU A 51 -3.76 14.38 -14.02
N ARG A 52 -4.37 14.12 -12.86
CA ARG A 52 -4.55 15.10 -11.77
C ARG A 52 -3.36 15.17 -10.80
N SER A 53 -2.29 14.40 -11.03
CA SER A 53 -1.17 14.25 -10.09
C SER A 53 -1.61 13.80 -8.68
N LYS A 54 -2.76 13.12 -8.58
CA LYS A 54 -3.27 12.51 -7.35
C LYS A 54 -2.73 11.10 -7.16
N LEU A 55 -2.30 10.46 -8.25
CA LEU A 55 -1.69 9.14 -8.26
C LEU A 55 -0.41 9.19 -9.08
N ALA A 56 0.67 8.61 -8.56
CA ALA A 56 1.94 8.43 -9.26
C ALA A 56 2.64 7.15 -8.78
N GLU A 57 3.70 6.73 -9.46
CA GLU A 57 4.47 5.55 -9.06
C GLU A 57 5.14 5.70 -7.69
N ASP A 58 5.51 6.93 -7.32
CA ASP A 58 6.05 7.31 -6.01
C ASP A 58 4.98 7.77 -5.01
N ASN A 59 3.76 8.06 -5.48
CA ASN A 59 2.69 8.63 -4.67
C ASN A 59 1.39 7.82 -4.77
N LEU A 60 1.26 6.84 -3.88
CA LEU A 60 0.08 5.99 -3.73
C LEU A 60 -0.82 6.44 -2.56
N SER A 61 -0.42 7.46 -1.80
CA SER A 61 -1.08 7.85 -0.55
C SER A 61 -2.55 8.24 -0.74
N TYR A 62 -2.88 8.84 -1.88
CA TYR A 62 -4.26 9.21 -2.18
C TYR A 62 -5.15 7.97 -2.37
N ILE A 63 -4.75 7.01 -3.21
CA ILE A 63 -5.56 5.80 -3.44
C ILE A 63 -5.66 4.93 -2.20
N GLU A 64 -4.64 4.90 -1.34
CA GLU A 64 -4.69 4.23 -0.04
C GLU A 64 -5.81 4.82 0.83
N HIS A 65 -5.88 6.14 0.91
CA HIS A 65 -6.93 6.82 1.66
C HIS A 65 -8.32 6.52 1.09
N ILE A 66 -8.44 6.51 -0.24
CA ILE A 66 -9.72 6.15 -0.88
C ILE A 66 -10.11 4.70 -0.56
N PHE A 67 -9.20 3.73 -0.64
CA PHE A 67 -9.49 2.34 -0.30
C PHE A 67 -9.86 2.14 1.18
N GLU A 68 -9.27 2.93 2.08
CA GLU A 68 -9.63 2.97 3.49
C GLU A 68 -11.07 3.47 3.69
N ILE A 69 -11.44 4.60 3.07
CA ILE A 69 -12.80 5.17 3.14
C ILE A 69 -13.82 4.23 2.50
N SER A 70 -13.50 3.64 1.35
CA SER A 70 -14.34 2.69 0.64
C SER A 70 -14.42 1.32 1.32
N ARG A 71 -13.80 1.14 2.49
CA ARG A 71 -13.83 -0.12 3.28
C ARG A 71 -13.37 -1.34 2.48
N ARG A 72 -12.35 -1.19 1.64
CA ARG A 72 -11.75 -2.27 0.85
C ARG A 72 -10.36 -2.64 1.36
N PRO A 73 -10.26 -3.35 2.51
CA PRO A 73 -8.97 -3.72 3.08
C PRO A 73 -8.16 -4.64 2.15
N ASP A 74 -8.82 -5.45 1.31
CA ASP A 74 -8.16 -6.31 0.34
C ASP A 74 -7.35 -5.51 -0.70
N LEU A 75 -7.94 -4.42 -1.22
CA LEU A 75 -7.26 -3.54 -2.18
C LEU A 75 -6.16 -2.73 -1.49
N LEU A 76 -6.46 -2.21 -0.30
CA LEU A 76 -5.50 -1.46 0.50
C LEU A 76 -4.26 -2.30 0.84
N THR A 77 -4.45 -3.57 1.25
CA THR A 77 -3.36 -4.49 1.56
C THR A 77 -2.44 -4.66 0.35
N ARG A 78 -3.00 -4.86 -0.84
CA ARG A 78 -2.21 -5.03 -2.06
C ARG A 78 -1.38 -3.79 -2.42
N VAL A 79 -1.93 -2.59 -2.24
CA VAL A 79 -1.20 -1.33 -2.44
C VAL A 79 -0.07 -1.17 -1.43
N ILE A 80 -0.33 -1.46 -0.15
CA ILE A 80 0.67 -1.40 0.92
C ILE A 80 1.77 -2.42 0.68
N GLU A 81 1.42 -3.64 0.27
CA GLU A 81 2.38 -4.69 -0.06
C GLU A 81 3.32 -4.23 -1.14
N TYR A 82 2.82 -3.69 -2.26
CA TYR A 82 3.67 -3.13 -3.31
C TYR A 82 4.51 -1.95 -2.85
N ARG A 83 3.95 -1.01 -2.10
CA ARG A 83 4.73 0.11 -1.54
C ARG A 83 5.87 -0.44 -0.69
N THR A 84 5.58 -1.45 0.11
CA THR A 84 6.53 -2.09 1.02
C THR A 84 7.55 -2.93 0.29
N THR A 85 7.20 -3.66 -0.77
CA THR A 85 8.12 -4.53 -1.50
C THR A 85 8.96 -3.75 -2.49
N VAL A 86 8.39 -2.77 -3.20
CA VAL A 86 9.08 -2.02 -4.26
C VAL A 86 9.90 -0.85 -3.69
N LEU A 87 9.38 -0.10 -2.71
CA LEU A 87 10.15 1.00 -2.11
C LEU A 87 11.21 0.54 -1.10
N LYS A 88 11.03 -0.59 -0.40
CA LYS A 88 12.08 -1.12 0.50
C LYS A 88 13.33 -1.58 -0.24
N ILE A 89 13.25 -1.89 -1.54
CA ILE A 89 14.45 -2.26 -2.32
C ILE A 89 15.37 -1.04 -2.54
N SER A 90 14.90 0.19 -2.34
CA SER A 90 15.78 1.40 -2.34
C SER A 90 16.37 1.73 -0.97
N GLU A 91 15.86 1.17 0.13
CA GLU A 91 16.29 1.50 1.50
C GLU A 91 17.21 0.42 2.13
N ASP A 92 17.69 -0.54 1.34
CA ASP A 92 18.68 -1.55 1.77
C ASP A 92 20.14 -1.11 1.57
N ASP A 93 20.44 0.20 1.50
CA ASP A 93 21.82 0.68 1.64
C ASP A 93 22.14 1.33 3.00
N GLU A 94 21.14 1.67 3.84
CA GLU A 94 21.42 2.28 5.17
C GLU A 94 20.41 1.91 6.29
N VAL A 95 20.24 0.62 6.62
CA VAL A 95 19.94 0.25 8.02
C VAL A 95 21.23 -0.10 8.75
N ASP A 96 21.88 0.97 9.22
CA ASP A 96 23.03 0.93 10.12
C ASP A 96 22.82 -0.06 11.26
N THR A 97 23.51 -1.19 11.13
CA THR A 97 24.22 -1.96 12.14
C THR A 97 24.06 -1.61 13.63
N LYS A 98 22.87 -1.56 14.25
CA LYS A 98 22.76 -1.44 15.72
C LYS A 98 21.60 -2.22 16.35
N LEU A 99 21.32 -3.45 15.89
CA LEU A 99 20.69 -4.42 16.80
C LEU A 99 21.77 -4.86 17.78
N THR A 100 21.85 -4.15 18.91
CA THR A 100 22.72 -4.48 20.04
C THR A 100 22.51 -5.93 20.44
N ARG A 101 23.47 -6.77 20.01
CA ARG A 101 23.81 -8.04 20.63
C ARG A 101 24.00 -7.76 22.12
N ILE A 102 23.02 -8.12 22.95
CA ILE A 102 23.22 -8.24 24.39
C ILE A 102 23.80 -9.65 24.61
N PRO A 103 25.09 -9.83 24.93
CA PRO A 103 25.56 -11.09 25.45
C PRO A 103 25.21 -11.17 26.94
N SER A 104 23.97 -11.53 27.27
CA SER A 104 23.65 -11.95 28.63
C SER A 104 23.95 -13.44 28.78
N ALA A 105 25.23 -13.78 28.66
CA ALA A 105 25.76 -15.01 29.21
C ALA A 105 26.17 -14.73 30.65
N LYS A 106 25.35 -15.17 31.62
CA LYS A 106 25.85 -15.77 32.88
C LYS A 106 24.96 -16.92 33.31
N LYS A 107 25.31 -18.09 32.74
CA LYS A 107 25.01 -19.41 33.31
C LYS A 107 25.90 -19.62 34.52
N ASN A 108 25.33 -19.65 35.73
CA ASN A 108 25.92 -20.27 36.92
C ASN A 108 24.77 -21.03 37.63
N LYS A 109 24.52 -22.28 37.26
CA LYS A 109 25.05 -23.52 37.87
C LYS A 109 24.14 -23.99 39.01
N GLU A 110 23.16 -24.84 38.66
CA GLU A 110 22.73 -25.92 39.54
C GLU A 110 23.97 -26.72 39.99
N MET A 111 24.17 -26.86 41.29
CA MET A 111 24.64 -28.11 41.89
C MET A 111 24.04 -28.24 43.28
N SER A 112 23.23 -29.29 43.40
CA SER A 112 22.91 -30.01 44.63
C SER A 112 24.16 -30.23 45.49
N VAL A 113 24.02 -30.12 46.81
CA VAL A 113 24.63 -31.09 47.73
C VAL A 113 23.90 -31.07 49.07
N SER A 114 23.48 -32.26 49.45
CA SER A 114 22.95 -32.64 50.74
C SER A 114 24.07 -32.69 51.78
N GLN A 115 23.79 -32.24 53.01
CA GLN A 115 24.23 -32.90 54.25
C GLN A 115 23.40 -32.42 55.43
#